data_AF-A0AA35XPB8-F1
#
_entry.id   AF-A0AA35XPB8-F1
#
_cell.length_a   1.000
_cell.length_b   1.000
_cell.length_c   1.000
_cell.angle_alpha   90.00
_cell.angle_beta   90.00
_cell.angle_gamma   90.00
#
_symmetry.space_group_name_H-M   'P 1'
#
loop_
_entity.id
_entity.type
_entity.pdbx_description
1 polymer ?
#
loop_
_entity_poly.entity_id
_entity_poly.type
_entity_poly.pdbx_seq_one_letter_code
_entity_poly.pdbx_strand_id
1 'polypeptide(L)'
;MNNTPERAEITPNKQAAMSDKSLKLVKMASIIMGILIIFGFIALIFGLQQKLSDTTDAYSEVEISLSEGQKILSVSPDAQGGIVLWIENSNASDMKQLIQHIDKSGIVKSQFFITVK
;
A
#
# COMPACT_ATOMS: atom_id res chain seq x y z
N MET A 1 -47.50 -25.79 -69.56
CA MET A 1 -46.67 -24.68 -69.08
C MET A 1 -47.45 -23.97 -67.99
N ASN A 2 -47.07 -24.19 -66.73
CA ASN A 2 -47.26 -23.31 -65.57
C ASN A 2 -46.74 -24.08 -64.35
N ASN A 3 -45.46 -23.84 -64.06
CA ASN A 3 -44.75 -24.38 -62.91
C ASN A 3 -44.94 -23.42 -61.74
N THR A 4 -45.69 -23.83 -60.71
CA THR A 4 -45.68 -23.16 -59.41
C THR A 4 -45.01 -24.12 -58.44
N PRO A 5 -43.83 -23.80 -57.88
CA PRO A 5 -43.13 -24.72 -57.00
C PRO A 5 -43.85 -24.77 -55.65
N GLU A 6 -44.27 -25.97 -55.28
CA GLU A 6 -44.76 -26.28 -53.94
C GLU A 6 -43.62 -26.01 -52.94
N ARG A 7 -43.90 -25.09 -52.02
CA ARG A 7 -42.98 -24.54 -51.03
C ARG A 7 -42.47 -25.67 -50.14
N ALA A 8 -41.19 -26.02 -50.26
CA ALA A 8 -40.52 -26.85 -49.27
C ALA A 8 -40.55 -26.14 -47.90
N GLU A 9 -41.33 -26.68 -46.97
CA GLU A 9 -41.21 -26.33 -45.55
C GLU A 9 -39.82 -26.74 -45.06
N ILE A 10 -38.96 -25.74 -44.87
CA ILE A 10 -37.69 -25.89 -44.16
C ILE A 10 -37.95 -25.61 -42.67
N THR A 11 -38.25 -26.65 -41.93
CA THR A 11 -37.98 -26.74 -40.49
C THR A 11 -37.37 -28.12 -40.24
N PRO A 12 -36.23 -28.20 -39.54
CA PRO A 12 -36.23 -27.84 -38.13
C PRO A 12 -35.05 -26.97 -37.70
N ASN A 13 -35.37 -26.01 -36.83
CA ASN A 13 -34.65 -25.71 -35.60
C ASN A 13 -33.17 -26.14 -35.57
N LYS A 14 -32.27 -25.25 -35.98
CA LYS A 14 -30.85 -25.36 -35.62
C LYS A 14 -30.65 -24.78 -34.23
N GLN A 15 -31.35 -25.33 -33.23
CA GLN A 15 -30.78 -25.36 -31.89
C GLN A 15 -29.55 -26.22 -32.01
N ALA A 16 -28.38 -25.60 -31.88
CA ALA A 16 -27.12 -26.30 -31.79
C ALA A 16 -27.21 -27.26 -30.59
N ALA A 17 -27.60 -28.51 -30.85
CA ALA A 17 -27.58 -29.58 -29.89
C ALA A 17 -26.11 -29.85 -29.59
N MET A 18 -25.60 -29.16 -28.58
CA MET A 18 -24.27 -29.42 -28.06
C MET A 18 -24.28 -30.87 -27.58
N SER A 19 -23.41 -31.71 -28.16
CA SER A 19 -23.24 -33.09 -27.69
C SER A 19 -23.00 -33.08 -26.18
N ASP A 20 -23.60 -34.02 -25.44
CA ASP A 20 -23.49 -34.10 -23.98
C ASP A 20 -22.03 -34.09 -23.48
N LYS A 21 -21.09 -34.57 -24.31
CA LYS A 21 -19.64 -34.50 -24.05
C LYS A 21 -19.12 -33.06 -24.04
N SER A 22 -19.54 -32.24 -25.00
CA SER A 22 -19.20 -30.82 -25.08
C SER A 22 -19.83 -30.02 -23.95
N LEU A 23 -21.07 -30.35 -23.55
CA LEU A 23 -21.74 -29.71 -22.41
C LEU A 23 -21.01 -30.01 -21.09
N LYS A 24 -20.56 -31.25 -20.87
CA LYS A 24 -19.75 -31.62 -19.70
C LYS A 24 -18.41 -30.88 -19.70
N LEU A 25 -17.78 -30.74 -20.86
CA LEU A 25 -16.50 -30.04 -20.99
C LEU A 25 -16.62 -28.55 -20.68
N VAL A 26 -17.67 -27.87 -21.16
CA VAL A 26 -17.95 -26.46 -20.84
C VAL A 26 -18.25 -26.28 -19.35
N LYS A 27 -19.02 -27.19 -18.74
CA LYS A 27 -19.27 -27.14 -17.30
C LYS A 27 -17.98 -27.27 -16.48
N MET A 28 -17.09 -28.21 -16.83
CA MET A 28 -15.78 -28.32 -16.16
C MET A 28 -14.92 -27.07 -16.35
N ALA A 29 -14.88 -26.52 -17.56
CA ALA A 29 -14.17 -25.28 -17.83
C ALA A 29 -14.71 -24.09 -17.01
N SER A 30 -16.04 -23.98 -16.84
CA SER A 30 -16.65 -22.94 -16.02
C SER A 30 -16.29 -23.06 -14.53
N ILE A 31 -16.17 -24.29 -14.01
CA ILE A 31 -15.74 -24.53 -12.63
C ILE A 31 -14.28 -24.09 -12.44
N ILE A 32 -13.41 -24.47 -13.37
CA ILE A 32 -11.98 -24.07 -13.35
C ILE A 32 -11.86 -22.54 -13.46
N MET A 33 -12.60 -21.92 -14.37
CA MET A 33 -12.59 -20.46 -14.54
C MET A 33 -13.07 -19.75 -13.27
N GLY A 34 -14.11 -20.26 -12.61
CA GLY A 34 -14.59 -19.71 -11.34
C GLY A 34 -13.52 -19.77 -10.24
N ILE A 35 -12.82 -20.90 -10.12
CA ILE A 35 -11.71 -21.05 -9.15
C ILE A 35 -10.57 -20.07 -9.45
N LEU A 36 -10.19 -19.92 -10.72
CA LEU A 36 -9.13 -18.98 -11.13
C LEU A 36 -9.48 -17.53 -10.84
N ILE A 37 -10.74 -17.15 -11.04
CA ILE A 37 -11.22 -15.80 -10.70
C ILE A 37 -11.07 -15.55 -9.20
N ILE A 38 -11.48 -16.51 -8.35
CA ILE A 38 -11.35 -16.39 -6.89
C ILE A 38 -9.88 -16.21 -6.49
N PHE A 39 -8.97 -17.04 -7.00
CA PHE A 39 -7.54 -16.90 -6.71
C PHE A 39 -6.97 -15.56 -7.20
N GLY A 40 -7.41 -15.07 -8.36
CA GLY A 40 -7.04 -13.76 -8.88
C GLY A 40 -7.45 -12.61 -7.95
N PHE A 41 -8.67 -12.65 -7.41
CA PHE A 41 -9.14 -11.67 -6.43
C PHE A 41 -8.37 -11.73 -5.12
N ILE A 42 -8.07 -12.94 -4.62
CA ILE A 42 -7.27 -13.11 -3.40
C ILE A 42 -5.87 -12.52 -3.61
N ALA A 43 -5.21 -12.83 -4.73
CA ALA A 43 -3.89 -12.28 -5.05
C ALA A 43 -3.91 -10.75 -5.18
N LEU A 44 -4.98 -10.18 -5.78
CA LEU A 44 -5.16 -8.73 -5.88
C LEU A 44 -5.29 -8.08 -4.49
N ILE A 45 -6.15 -8.64 -3.63
CA ILE A 45 -6.35 -8.15 -2.27
C ILE A 45 -5.03 -8.25 -1.47
N PHE A 46 -4.32 -9.37 -1.59
CA PHE A 46 -3.06 -9.58 -0.88
C PHE A 46 -1.97 -8.61 -1.37
N GLY A 47 -1.85 -8.41 -2.68
CA GLY A 47 -0.90 -7.44 -3.25
C GLY A 47 -1.22 -5.98 -2.86
N LEU A 48 -2.50 -5.61 -2.78
CA LEU A 48 -2.92 -4.30 -2.31
C LEU A 48 -2.67 -4.12 -0.81
N GLN A 49 -3.00 -5.13 0.01
CA GLN A 49 -2.72 -5.10 1.45
C GLN A 49 -1.22 -5.03 1.74
N GLN A 50 -0.39 -5.79 1.02
CA GLN A 50 1.07 -5.76 1.19
C GLN A 50 1.64 -4.37 0.86
N LYS A 51 1.21 -3.78 -0.26
CA LYS A 51 1.63 -2.43 -0.66
C LYS A 51 1.22 -1.34 0.35
N LEU A 52 0.06 -1.48 0.97
CA LEU A 52 -0.42 -0.55 2.01
C LEU A 52 0.26 -0.80 3.36
N SER A 53 0.52 -2.06 3.70
CA SER A 53 1.21 -2.43 4.93
C SER A 53 2.63 -1.87 4.96
N ASP A 54 3.34 -1.87 3.83
CA ASP A 54 4.67 -1.24 3.70
C ASP A 54 4.64 0.29 3.84
N THR A 55 3.46 0.91 3.73
CA THR A 55 3.29 2.37 3.89
C THR A 55 2.80 2.74 5.30
N THR A 56 2.45 1.76 6.12
CA THR A 56 1.95 1.99 7.48
C THR A 56 3.13 1.90 8.45
N ASP A 57 4.17 2.71 8.23
CA ASP A 57 5.17 2.94 9.26
C ASP A 57 4.44 3.53 10.47
N ALA A 58 4.51 2.83 11.60
CA ALA A 58 3.90 3.27 12.84
C ALA A 58 4.46 4.65 13.18
N TYR A 59 3.60 5.66 13.19
CA TYR A 59 3.94 6.98 13.72
C TYR A 59 4.34 6.80 15.19
N SER A 60 5.64 6.74 15.44
CA SER A 60 6.18 6.71 16.79
C SER A 60 6.16 8.14 17.32
N GLU A 61 5.23 8.42 18.22
CA GLU A 61 5.22 9.68 18.96
C GLU A 61 6.40 9.67 19.94
N VAL A 62 7.26 10.68 19.84
CA VAL A 62 8.42 10.85 20.73
C VAL A 62 8.19 12.09 21.58
N GLU A 63 8.08 11.90 22.88
CA GLU A 63 8.01 13.00 23.83
C GLU A 63 9.41 13.53 24.12
N ILE A 64 9.60 14.84 23.96
CA ILE A 64 10.87 15.52 24.21
C ILE A 64 10.66 16.51 25.35
N SER A 65 11.25 16.21 26.50
CA SER A 65 11.24 17.13 27.64
C SER A 65 12.29 18.23 27.45
N LEU A 66 11.83 19.49 27.41
CA LEU A 66 12.70 20.66 27.40
C LEU A 66 12.89 21.16 28.83
N SER A 67 14.12 21.51 29.18
CA SER A 67 14.44 22.19 30.44
C SER A 67 14.06 23.67 30.37
N GLU A 68 13.97 24.32 31.52
CA GLU A 68 13.67 25.75 31.59
C GLU A 68 14.70 26.57 30.78
N GLY A 69 14.19 27.42 29.87
CA GLY A 69 15.02 28.22 28.95
C GLY A 69 15.49 27.48 27.69
N GLN A 70 15.13 26.20 27.51
CA GLN A 70 15.35 25.51 26.25
C GLN A 70 14.20 25.75 25.27
N LYS A 71 14.54 25.99 24.01
CA LYS A 71 13.58 26.21 22.93
C LYS A 71 14.00 25.44 21.69
N ILE A 72 13.06 24.74 21.06
CA ILE A 72 13.31 24.09 19.77
C ILE A 72 13.40 25.16 18.68
N LEU A 73 14.55 25.23 18.01
CA LEU A 73 14.77 26.06 16.83
C LEU A 73 14.38 25.34 15.54
N SER A 74 14.68 24.04 15.45
CA SER A 74 14.45 23.25 14.25
C SER A 74 14.26 21.78 14.56
N VAL A 75 13.43 21.13 13.73
CA VAL A 75 13.25 19.69 13.68
C VAL A 75 13.42 19.28 12.22
N SER A 76 14.33 18.34 11.97
CA SER A 76 14.59 17.85 10.61
C SER A 76 14.65 16.33 10.58
N PRO A 77 14.17 15.68 9.52
CA PRO A 77 14.28 14.24 9.39
C PRO A 77 15.74 13.83 9.11
N ASP A 78 16.17 12.75 9.74
CA ASP A 78 17.43 12.07 9.39
C ASP A 78 17.20 11.08 8.24
N ALA A 79 18.24 10.82 7.44
CA ALA A 79 18.20 9.92 6.29
C ALA A 79 17.83 8.47 6.66
N GLN A 80 17.93 8.11 7.94
CA GLN A 80 17.65 6.77 8.48
C GLN A 80 16.24 6.66 9.10
N GLY A 81 15.38 7.67 8.90
CA GLY A 81 14.04 7.72 9.49
C GLY A 81 14.00 8.16 10.96
N GLY A 82 15.12 8.70 11.47
CA GLY A 82 15.16 9.41 12.75
C GLY A 82 14.84 10.90 12.60
N ILE A 83 15.06 11.66 13.67
CA ILE A 83 14.96 13.12 13.67
C ILE A 83 16.21 13.76 14.27
N VAL A 84 16.58 14.92 13.73
CA VAL A 84 17.59 15.81 14.29
C VAL A 84 16.89 17.03 14.86
N LEU A 85 17.06 17.24 16.16
CA LEU A 85 16.52 18.37 16.91
C LEU A 85 17.61 19.40 17.16
N TRP A 86 17.29 20.65 16.89
CA TRP A 86 18.14 21.78 17.25
C TRP A 86 17.45 22.59 18.35
N ILE A 87 18.09 22.66 19.51
CA ILE A 87 17.58 23.27 20.73
C ILE A 87 18.49 24.42 21.12
N GLU A 88 17.93 25.61 21.22
CA GLU A 88 18.58 26.75 21.87
C GLU A 88 18.44 26.66 23.38
N ASN A 89 19.49 27.02 24.12
CA ASN A 89 19.39 27.21 25.56
C ASN A 89 19.64 28.69 25.89
N SER A 90 18.56 29.46 26.04
CA SER A 90 18.61 30.89 26.33
C SER A 90 19.11 31.20 27.75
N ASN A 91 19.04 30.22 28.65
CA ASN A 91 19.53 30.35 30.02
C ASN A 91 21.01 30.01 30.17
N ALA A 92 21.64 29.41 29.15
CA ALA A 92 23.07 29.19 29.15
C ALA A 92 23.80 30.51 28.87
N SER A 93 24.68 30.93 29.79
CA SER A 93 25.49 32.15 29.67
C SER A 93 26.32 32.23 28.39
N ASP A 94 26.51 31.09 27.71
CA ASP A 94 27.45 30.95 26.60
C ASP A 94 26.75 30.79 25.24
N MET A 95 25.45 31.15 25.13
CA MET A 95 24.62 30.93 23.92
C MET A 95 24.80 29.51 23.34
N LYS A 96 24.86 28.52 24.24
CA LYS A 96 25.05 27.12 23.86
C LYS A 96 23.76 26.59 23.24
N GLN A 97 23.88 26.00 22.07
CA GLN A 97 22.81 25.27 21.43
C GLN A 97 23.16 23.78 21.45
N LEU A 98 22.13 22.96 21.55
CA LEU A 98 22.19 21.51 21.63
C LEU A 98 21.57 20.92 20.36
N ILE A 99 22.31 20.06 19.68
CA ILE A 99 21.81 19.28 18.55
C ILE A 99 21.69 17.83 19.02
N GLN A 100 20.49 17.25 18.96
CA GLN A 100 20.24 15.86 19.33
C GLN A 100 19.79 15.06 18.12
N HIS A 101 20.39 13.89 17.92
CA HIS A 101 19.92 12.91 16.94
C HIS A 101 19.12 11.85 17.67
N ILE A 102 17.88 11.68 17.27
CA ILE A 102 16.97 10.66 17.79
C ILE A 102 16.71 9.68 16.67
N ASP A 103 16.90 8.39 16.91
CA ASP A 103 16.61 7.40 15.90
C ASP A 103 15.11 7.12 15.76
N LYS A 104 14.75 6.27 14.79
CA LYS A 104 13.36 5.88 14.52
C LYS A 104 12.65 5.21 15.72
N SER A 105 13.38 4.77 16.73
CA SER A 105 12.82 4.17 17.95
C SER A 105 12.60 5.18 19.08
N GLY A 106 12.91 6.46 18.85
CA GLY A 106 12.81 7.51 19.85
C GLY A 106 14.02 7.60 20.79
N ILE A 107 15.11 6.87 20.51
CA ILE A 107 16.30 6.85 21.36
C ILE A 107 17.30 7.90 20.85
N VAL A 108 17.82 8.72 21.78
CA VAL A 108 18.89 9.67 21.47
C VAL A 108 20.18 8.92 21.18
N LYS A 109 20.64 8.95 19.92
CA LYS A 109 21.90 8.34 19.47
C LYS A 109 23.12 9.19 19.77
N SER A 110 23.02 10.50 19.55
CA SER A 110 24.14 11.42 19.73
C SER A 110 23.66 12.82 20.08
N GLN A 111 24.51 13.55 20.81
CA GLN A 111 24.27 14.91 21.22
C GLN A 111 25.51 15.75 20.98
N PHE A 112 25.33 16.96 20.44
CA PHE A 112 26.39 17.91 20.16
C PHE A 112 26.04 19.25 20.79
N PHE A 113 27.03 19.92 21.36
CA PHE A 113 26.89 21.29 21.82
C PHE A 113 27.65 22.20 20.88
N ILE A 114 26.97 23.24 20.40
CA ILE A 114 27.59 24.29 19.59
C ILE A 114 27.48 25.61 20.32
N THR A 115 28.52 26.43 20.21
CA THR A 115 28.51 27.81 20.69
C THR A 115 28.32 28.70 19.48
N VAL A 116 27.28 29.54 19.51
CA VAL A 116 27.07 30.54 18.47
C VAL A 116 27.84 31.79 18.85
N LYS A 117 28.68 32.27 17.94
CA LYS A 117 29.49 33.48 18.10
C LYS A 117 28.71 34.72 17.70
#